data_AF-A0A6L8K9D1-F1
#
_entry.id   AF-A0A6L8K9D1-F1
#
_cell.length_a   1.000
_cell.length_b   1.000
_cell.length_c   1.000
_cell.angle_alpha   90.00
_cell.angle_beta   90.00
_cell.angle_gamma   90.00
#
_symmetry.space_group_name_H-M   'P 1'
#
loop_
_entity.id
_entity.type
_entity.pdbx_description
1 polymer ?
#
loop_
_entity_poly.entity_id
_entity_poly.type
_entity_poly.pdbx_seq_one_letter_code
_entity_poly.pdbx_strand_id
1 'polypeptide(L)'
;MNEIDIKLMVGKLLVRAFQKAVYPNAIGENSGPLVAVDDDGEIVVFLDEESTKPEILVMNSAEQMVGAMYFLQTLKAKFETTEDREKVCCTIGNVQSLGRDYFEAGMRAYLLFKSRNKEFKSM
;
A
#
# COMPACT_ATOMS: atom_id res chain seq x y z
N MET A 1 1.78 -5.76 12.40
CA MET A 1 3.08 -5.33 11.83
C MET A 1 3.53 -4.14 12.65
N ASN A 2 4.72 -4.16 13.25
CA ASN A 2 5.17 -3.09 14.13
C ASN A 2 5.85 -1.95 13.35
N GLU A 3 6.07 -0.80 13.99
CA GLU A 3 6.65 0.40 13.36
C GLU A 3 8.09 0.19 12.86
N ILE A 4 8.89 -0.63 13.55
CA ILE A 4 10.29 -0.90 13.19
C ILE A 4 10.35 -1.67 11.86
N ASP A 5 9.54 -2.72 11.73
CA ASP A 5 9.47 -3.53 10.51
C ASP A 5 9.14 -2.65 9.30
N ILE A 6 8.13 -1.78 9.44
CA ILE A 6 7.66 -0.90 8.36
C ILE A 6 8.75 0.08 7.90
N LYS A 7 9.53 0.63 8.84
CA LYS A 7 10.62 1.57 8.50
C LYS A 7 11.76 0.90 7.73
N LEU A 8 12.00 -0.39 7.95
CA LEU A 8 13.07 -1.15 7.30
C LEU A 8 12.67 -1.71 5.92
N MET A 9 11.36 -1.77 5.59
CA MET A 9 10.92 -2.30 4.30
C MET A 9 11.29 -1.38 3.14
N VAL A 10 11.77 -1.99 2.05
CA VAL A 10 12.11 -1.29 0.81
C VAL A 10 11.71 -2.14 -0.41
N GLY A 11 11.60 -1.50 -1.58
CA GLY A 11 11.36 -2.17 -2.85
C GLY A 11 10.13 -3.10 -2.84
N LYS A 12 10.28 -4.31 -3.41
CA LYS A 12 9.18 -5.28 -3.54
C LYS A 12 8.53 -5.66 -2.20
N LEU A 13 9.30 -5.70 -1.10
CA LEU A 13 8.76 -6.04 0.22
C LEU A 13 7.75 -4.99 0.69
N LEU A 14 8.09 -3.70 0.52
CA LEU A 14 7.22 -2.58 0.87
C LEU A 14 5.95 -2.57 0.02
N VAL A 15 6.09 -2.80 -1.29
CA VAL A 15 4.97 -2.87 -2.24
C VAL A 15 3.99 -3.98 -1.86
N ARG A 16 4.50 -5.20 -1.62
CA ARG A 16 3.68 -6.34 -1.19
C ARG A 16 2.96 -6.07 0.14
N ALA A 17 3.67 -5.50 1.12
CA ALA A 17 3.08 -5.16 2.41
C ALA A 17 1.95 -4.12 2.26
N PHE A 18 2.18 -3.08 1.45
CA PHE A 18 1.18 -2.07 1.13
C PHE A 18 -0.05 -2.67 0.45
N GLN A 19 0.14 -3.48 -0.59
CA GLN A 19 -0.97 -4.07 -1.33
C GLN A 19 -1.80 -5.02 -0.47
N LYS A 20 -1.16 -5.86 0.35
CA LYS A 20 -1.86 -6.68 1.36
C LYS A 20 -2.67 -5.83 2.33
N ALA A 21 -2.15 -4.66 2.69
CA ALA A 21 -2.84 -3.74 3.58
C ALA A 21 -4.01 -3.02 2.87
N VAL A 22 -3.91 -2.65 1.61
CA VAL A 22 -5.00 -1.99 0.87
C VAL A 22 -6.09 -3.00 0.46
N TYR A 23 -5.70 -4.20 0.04
CA TYR A 23 -6.59 -5.23 -0.50
C TYR A 23 -6.50 -6.55 0.30
N PRO A 24 -6.84 -6.57 1.59
CA PRO A 24 -6.67 -7.75 2.44
C PRO A 24 -7.55 -8.94 2.00
N ASN A 25 -8.67 -8.68 1.33
CA ASN A 25 -9.58 -9.71 0.83
C ASN A 25 -9.14 -10.29 -0.52
N ALA A 26 -8.34 -9.55 -1.29
CA ALA A 26 -7.76 -10.03 -2.55
C ALA A 26 -6.45 -10.79 -2.34
N ILE A 27 -5.68 -10.40 -1.32
CA ILE A 27 -4.39 -11.01 -0.95
C ILE A 27 -4.54 -11.60 0.45
N GLY A 28 -5.26 -12.73 0.54
CA GLY A 28 -5.73 -13.29 1.81
C GLY A 28 -4.64 -13.66 2.82
N GLU A 29 -4.93 -13.45 4.12
CA GLU A 29 -4.31 -14.20 5.23
C GLU A 29 -4.95 -15.59 5.40
N ASN A 30 -6.14 -15.81 4.84
CA ASN A 30 -6.83 -17.10 4.77
C ASN A 30 -7.15 -17.41 3.30
N SER A 31 -6.62 -18.53 2.83
CA SER A 31 -6.67 -18.98 1.44
C SER A 31 -8.09 -19.11 0.90
N GLY A 32 -8.52 -18.18 0.04
CA GLY A 32 -9.51 -18.42 -1.00
C GLY A 32 -8.83 -18.93 -2.29
N PRO A 33 -9.56 -19.53 -3.24
CA PRO A 33 -9.00 -20.42 -4.28
C PRO A 33 -8.11 -19.76 -5.34
N LEU A 34 -7.83 -18.46 -5.25
CA LEU A 34 -7.07 -17.72 -6.25
C LEU A 34 -5.75 -17.25 -5.66
N VAL A 35 -4.74 -18.09 -5.89
CA VAL A 35 -3.33 -17.78 -5.66
C VAL A 35 -2.98 -16.57 -6.52
N ALA A 36 -2.66 -15.43 -5.90
CA ALA A 36 -1.88 -14.39 -6.55
C ALA A 36 -0.49 -15.00 -6.80
N VAL A 37 -0.28 -15.54 -7.99
CA VAL A 37 1.03 -16.00 -8.43
C VAL A 37 1.84 -14.76 -8.75
N ASP A 38 2.65 -14.36 -7.79
CA ASP A 38 3.68 -13.33 -7.91
C ASP A 38 4.87 -13.90 -8.67
N ASP A 39 4.65 -14.20 -9.94
CA ASP A 39 5.73 -14.36 -10.91
C ASP A 39 5.72 -13.10 -11.77
N ASP A 40 6.80 -12.30 -11.67
CA ASP A 40 7.11 -11.16 -12.54
C ASP A 40 6.30 -9.85 -12.41
N GLY A 41 5.58 -9.64 -11.29
CA GLY A 41 5.09 -8.30 -10.92
C GLY A 41 3.69 -7.95 -11.45
N GLU A 42 2.92 -8.95 -11.84
CA GLU A 42 1.49 -8.84 -12.11
C GLU A 42 0.69 -9.21 -10.86
N ILE A 43 -0.27 -8.37 -10.49
CA ILE A 43 -1.16 -8.62 -9.36
C ILE A 43 -2.58 -8.60 -9.85
N VAL A 44 -3.31 -9.63 -9.44
CA VAL A 44 -4.73 -9.80 -9.72
C VAL A 44 -5.52 -9.09 -8.62
N VAL A 45 -6.25 -8.04 -9.00
CA VAL A 45 -7.18 -7.34 -8.09
C VAL A 45 -8.60 -7.67 -8.50
N PHE A 46 -9.41 -8.14 -7.54
CA PHE A 46 -10.85 -8.33 -7.69
C PHE A 46 -11.61 -7.17 -7.05
N LEU A 47 -12.50 -6.55 -7.81
CA LEU A 47 -13.63 -5.74 -7.32
C LEU A 47 -14.90 -6.54 -7.69
N ASP A 48 -15.92 -6.67 -6.86
CA ASP A 48 -16.72 -5.62 -6.24
C ASP A 48 -17.71 -6.24 -5.21
N GLU A 49 -18.28 -5.42 -4.31
CA GLU A 49 -19.37 -5.78 -3.38
C GLU A 49 -20.77 -5.81 -4.05
N GLU A 50 -20.92 -5.32 -5.28
CA GLU A 50 -22.20 -5.36 -6.04
C GLU A 50 -22.16 -6.21 -7.33
N SER A 51 -20.99 -6.71 -7.77
CA SER A 51 -20.90 -7.54 -8.96
C SER A 51 -21.04 -9.03 -8.61
N THR A 52 -21.98 -9.71 -9.25
CA THR A 52 -22.20 -11.17 -9.10
C THR A 52 -21.10 -12.02 -9.76
N LYS A 53 -19.99 -11.41 -10.23
CA LYS A 53 -18.87 -12.10 -10.86
C LYS A 53 -17.54 -11.43 -10.48
N PRO A 54 -16.58 -12.18 -9.92
CA PRO A 54 -15.25 -11.65 -9.65
C PRO A 54 -14.58 -11.23 -10.97
N GLU A 55 -14.28 -9.94 -11.12
CA GLU A 55 -13.54 -9.43 -12.27
C GLU A 55 -12.04 -9.55 -12.01
N ILE A 56 -11.32 -10.28 -12.87
CA ILE A 56 -9.86 -10.46 -12.80
C ILE A 56 -9.24 -9.28 -13.54
N LEU A 57 -8.76 -8.27 -12.82
CA LEU A 57 -7.93 -7.23 -13.41
C LEU A 57 -6.46 -7.60 -13.20
N VAL A 58 -5.79 -7.98 -14.29
CA VAL A 58 -4.33 -8.12 -14.34
C VAL A 58 -3.76 -6.72 -14.51
N MET A 59 -3.15 -6.18 -13.47
CA MET A 59 -2.48 -4.87 -13.52
C MET A 59 -0.98 -5.06 -13.61
N ASN A 60 -0.34 -4.38 -14.56
CA ASN A 60 1.11 -4.30 -14.61
C ASN A 60 1.64 -3.39 -13.48
N SER A 61 2.96 -3.39 -13.28
CA SER A 61 3.59 -2.62 -12.20
C SER A 61 3.33 -1.11 -12.27
N ALA A 62 3.23 -0.52 -13.47
CA ALA A 62 2.93 0.90 -13.62
C ALA A 62 1.49 1.23 -13.24
N GLU A 63 0.53 0.38 -13.63
CA GLU A 63 -0.88 0.53 -13.26
C GLU A 63 -1.08 0.38 -11.75
N GLN A 64 -0.39 -0.57 -11.12
CA GLN A 64 -0.40 -0.73 -9.66
C GLN A 64 0.12 0.52 -8.94
N MET A 65 1.20 1.13 -9.46
CA MET A 65 1.77 2.36 -8.93
C MET A 65 0.79 3.54 -9.07
N VAL A 66 0.17 3.71 -10.23
CA VAL A 66 -0.84 4.76 -10.46
C VAL A 66 -2.05 4.56 -9.53
N GLY A 67 -2.55 3.33 -9.43
CA GLY A 67 -3.65 2.98 -8.53
C GLY A 67 -3.31 3.25 -7.06
N ALA A 68 -2.09 2.92 -6.62
CA ALA A 68 -1.62 3.23 -5.28
C ALA A 68 -1.58 4.74 -5.01
N MET A 69 -1.10 5.55 -5.96
CA MET A 69 -1.07 7.00 -5.81
C MET A 69 -2.47 7.61 -5.78
N TYR A 70 -3.38 7.15 -6.63
CA TYR A 70 -4.77 7.58 -6.59
C TYR A 70 -5.42 7.25 -5.24
N PHE A 71 -5.23 6.03 -4.74
CA PHE A 71 -5.69 5.63 -3.42
C PHE A 71 -5.12 6.54 -2.31
N LEU A 72 -3.82 6.83 -2.32
CA LEU A 72 -3.20 7.74 -1.35
C LEU A 72 -3.77 9.15 -1.41
N GLN A 73 -4.14 9.65 -2.60
CA GLN A 73 -4.84 10.93 -2.74
C GLN A 73 -6.23 10.92 -2.08
N THR A 74 -6.98 9.81 -2.17
CA THR A 74 -8.28 9.68 -1.47
C THR A 74 -8.12 9.77 0.06
N LEU A 75 -6.95 9.39 0.58
CA LEU A 75 -6.58 9.52 2.00
C LEU A 75 -6.05 10.91 2.37
N LYS A 76 -6.09 11.88 1.43
CA LYS A 76 -5.55 13.23 1.59
C LYS A 76 -4.05 13.23 1.92
N ALA A 77 -3.29 12.29 1.35
CA ALA A 77 -1.84 12.26 1.49
C ALA A 77 -1.20 13.56 0.98
N LYS A 78 -0.30 14.13 1.75
CA LYS A 78 0.50 15.31 1.38
C LYS A 78 1.94 14.90 1.13
N PHE A 79 2.53 15.41 0.06
CA PHE A 79 3.91 15.09 -0.31
C PHE A 79 4.76 16.35 -0.39
N GLU A 80 5.96 16.29 0.19
CA GLU A 80 6.93 17.37 0.23
C GLU A 80 8.32 16.79 -0.02
N THR A 81 9.13 17.44 -0.86
CA THR A 81 10.54 17.07 -1.05
C THR A 81 11.38 17.63 0.09
N THR A 82 12.42 16.91 0.51
CA THR A 82 13.43 17.45 1.45
C THR A 82 14.18 18.64 0.83
N GLU A 83 14.84 19.45 1.66
CA GLU A 83 15.58 20.64 1.23
C GLU A 83 16.67 20.33 0.20
N ASP A 84 17.34 19.18 0.37
CA ASP A 84 18.35 18.64 -0.55
C ASP A 84 17.76 17.95 -1.79
N ARG A 85 16.43 17.80 -1.85
CA ARG A 85 15.67 17.08 -2.90
C ARG A 85 16.06 15.61 -3.08
N GLU A 86 16.76 15.01 -2.11
CA GLU A 86 17.17 13.60 -2.19
C GLU A 86 16.06 12.64 -1.76
N LYS A 87 15.06 13.14 -1.03
CA LYS A 87 13.98 12.32 -0.46
C LYS A 87 12.63 13.01 -0.58
N VAL A 88 11.59 12.19 -0.45
CA VAL A 88 10.21 12.63 -0.37
C VAL A 88 9.66 12.29 1.01
N CYS A 89 9.00 13.26 1.61
CA CYS A 89 8.20 13.11 2.80
C CYS A 89 6.72 12.96 2.40
N CYS A 90 6.04 11.98 2.97
CA CYS A 90 4.60 11.82 2.85
C CYS A 90 3.93 11.90 4.23
N THR A 91 2.82 12.64 4.31
CA THR A 91 2.01 12.79 5.52
C THR A 91 0.57 12.32 5.25
N ILE A 92 0.06 11.40 6.08
CA ILE A 92 -1.32 10.90 6.06
C ILE A 92 -1.88 11.00 7.48
N GLY A 93 -2.92 11.81 7.66
CA GLY A 93 -3.44 12.13 9.00
C GLY A 93 -2.35 12.76 9.88
N ASN A 94 -2.04 12.14 11.02
CA ASN A 94 -0.98 12.55 11.95
C ASN A 94 0.32 11.70 11.80
N VAL A 95 0.43 10.93 10.72
CA VAL A 95 1.58 10.06 10.44
C VAL A 95 2.38 10.61 9.29
N GLN A 96 3.69 10.62 9.47
CA GLN A 96 4.66 11.10 8.49
C GLN A 96 5.71 10.03 8.23
N SER A 97 6.15 9.92 6.98
CA SER A 97 7.21 9.01 6.57
C SER A 97 8.07 9.60 5.47
N LEU A 98 9.37 9.31 5.53
CA LEU A 98 10.32 9.58 4.44
C LEU A 98 10.41 8.38 3.50
N GLY A 99 10.75 8.63 2.24
CA GLY A 99 11.08 7.64 1.22
C GLY A 99 11.99 8.23 0.15
N ARG A 100 12.58 7.37 -0.69
CA ARG A 100 13.41 7.79 -1.82
C ARG A 100 12.61 8.48 -2.92
N ASP A 101 11.37 8.08 -3.08
CA ASP A 101 10.42 8.64 -4.02
C ASP A 101 9.02 8.75 -3.37
N TYR A 102 8.08 9.31 -4.13
CA TYR A 102 6.69 9.49 -3.70
C TYR A 102 6.00 8.16 -3.36
N PHE A 103 6.33 7.08 -4.08
CA PHE A 103 5.72 5.77 -3.86
C PHE A 103 6.20 5.15 -2.55
N GLU A 104 7.51 5.11 -2.33
CA GLU A 104 8.12 4.60 -1.10
C GLU A 104 7.62 5.39 0.12
N ALA A 105 7.61 6.72 0.03
CA ALA A 105 7.13 7.58 1.11
C ALA A 105 5.65 7.34 1.41
N GLY A 106 4.81 7.26 0.37
CA GLY A 106 3.37 7.07 0.49
C GLY A 106 2.97 5.71 1.04
N MET A 107 3.56 4.63 0.51
CA MET A 107 3.31 3.27 0.98
C MET A 107 3.70 3.11 2.46
N ARG A 108 4.87 3.64 2.83
CA ARG A 108 5.36 3.58 4.21
C ARG A 108 4.48 4.41 5.15
N ALA A 109 4.09 5.63 4.77
CA ALA A 109 3.17 6.47 5.53
C ALA A 109 1.83 5.75 5.76
N TYR A 110 1.28 5.09 4.75
CA TYR A 110 0.02 4.35 4.86
C TYR A 110 0.12 3.18 5.83
N LEU A 111 1.17 2.37 5.73
CA LEU A 111 1.37 1.22 6.63
C LEU A 111 1.50 1.66 8.09
N LEU A 112 2.22 2.76 8.35
CA LEU A 112 2.34 3.35 9.68
C LEU A 112 0.98 3.90 10.18
N PHE A 113 0.25 4.61 9.34
CA PHE A 113 -1.10 5.11 9.64
C PHE A 113 -2.07 3.98 10.00
N LYS A 114 -2.06 2.90 9.21
CA LYS A 114 -2.88 1.72 9.47
C LYS A 114 -2.49 1.01 10.76
N SER A 115 -1.18 0.87 11.04
CA SER A 115 -0.68 0.23 12.27
C SER A 115 -1.19 0.95 13.51
N ARG A 116 -1.05 2.27 13.57
CA ARG A 116 -1.51 3.08 14.72
C ARG A 116 -3.02 3.01 14.91
N ASN A 117 -3.80 3.03 13.83
CA ASN A 117 -5.26 2.92 13.92
C ASN A 117 -5.76 1.52 14.34
N LYS A 118 -4.99 0.45 14.12
CA LYS A 118 -5.32 -0.89 14.65
C LYS A 118 -5.09 -0.97 16.16
N GLU A 119 -4.04 -0.32 16.66
CA GLU A 119 -3.75 -0.23 18.09
C GLU A 119 -4.88 0.54 18.83
N PHE A 120 -5.35 1.65 18.27
CA PHE A 120 -6.49 2.39 18.83
C PHE A 120 -7.83 1.64 18.85
N LYS A 121 -8.05 0.69 17.94
CA LYS A 121 -9.27 -0.14 17.92
C LYS A 121 -9.22 -1.34 18.87
N SER A 122 -8.05 -1.64 19.42
CA SER A 122 -7.83 -2.78 20.33
C SER A 122 -7.75 -2.37 21.81
N MET A 123 -7.97 -1.07 22.09
CA MET A 123 -8.14 -0.48 23.42
C MET A 123 -9.61 -0.14 23.65
#